data_AF-A0A9X3YF18-F1
#
_entry.id   AF-A0A9X3YF18-F1
#
_cell.length_a   1.000
_cell.length_b   1.000
_cell.length_c   1.000
_cell.angle_alpha   90.00
_cell.angle_beta   90.00
_cell.angle_gamma   90.00
#
_symmetry.space_group_name_H-M   'P 1'
#
loop_
_entity.id
_entity.type
_entity.pdbx_description
1 polymer ?
#
loop_
_entity_poly.entity_id
_entity_poly.type
_entity_poly.pdbx_seq_one_letter_code
_entity_poly.pdbx_strand_id
1 'polypeptide(L)'
;HLRNAQGHTQHWNDWPEEFRDPASPAVEAFARDHADEVSYHAFGQWLMARGLERAQVAARSAGMRIGLISDLAVGADGGGSQAWSRQAELLASLSVGAPPDVMNRDGQNWGISAFSPWGLRQHGFRAYIEMLRANLAHAGGMRIDHVLGLKRLWVM
;
A
#
# COMPACT_ATOMS: atom_id res chain seq x y z
N HIS A 1 -18.38 -3.58 8.33
CA HIS A 1 -18.07 -3.75 9.76
C HIS A 1 -17.57 -2.47 10.44
N LEU A 2 -16.58 -1.73 9.89
CA LEU A 2 -16.03 -0.53 10.55
C LEU A 2 -16.16 0.74 9.68
N ARG A 3 -17.41 1.20 9.50
CA ARG A 3 -17.73 2.45 8.79
C ARG A 3 -18.24 3.48 9.79
N ASN A 4 -17.97 4.76 9.53
CA ASN A 4 -18.51 5.85 10.34
C ASN A 4 -20.02 6.02 10.11
N ALA A 5 -20.65 6.94 10.85
CA ALA A 5 -22.09 7.22 10.76
C ALA A 5 -22.53 7.65 9.33
N GLN A 6 -21.61 8.11 8.50
CA GLN A 6 -21.83 8.51 7.10
C GLN A 6 -21.53 7.36 6.11
N GLY A 7 -21.20 6.17 6.60
CA GLY A 7 -20.91 5.01 5.78
C GLY A 7 -19.51 5.02 5.16
N HIS A 8 -18.62 5.92 5.55
CA HIS A 8 -17.24 5.97 5.05
C HIS A 8 -16.33 5.01 5.82
N THR A 9 -15.33 4.47 5.13
CA THR A 9 -14.26 3.68 5.74
C THR A 9 -13.51 4.54 6.76
N GLN A 10 -13.35 4.04 7.98
CA GLN A 10 -12.62 4.73 9.03
C GLN A 10 -11.13 4.43 8.96
N HIS A 11 -10.30 5.40 9.35
CA HIS A 11 -8.90 5.17 9.64
C HIS A 11 -8.79 4.11 10.75
N TRP A 12 -7.88 3.15 10.66
CA TRP A 12 -7.79 2.06 11.63
C TRP A 12 -7.53 2.53 13.07
N ASN A 13 -6.86 3.68 13.25
CA ASN A 13 -6.76 4.39 14.53
C ASN A 13 -8.10 4.73 15.20
N ASP A 14 -9.19 4.84 14.44
CA ASP A 14 -10.54 5.13 14.95
C ASP A 14 -11.36 3.87 15.23
N TRP A 15 -10.84 2.69 14.87
CA TRP A 15 -11.49 1.42 15.20
C TRP A 15 -11.47 1.16 16.71
N PRO A 16 -12.32 0.24 17.21
CA PRO A 16 -12.16 -0.28 18.57
C PRO A 16 -10.72 -0.74 18.81
N GLU A 17 -10.20 -0.47 20.00
CA GLU A 17 -8.78 -0.69 20.35
C GLU A 17 -8.32 -2.13 20.05
N GLU A 18 -9.19 -3.10 20.30
CA GLU A 18 -8.95 -4.51 20.05
C GLU A 18 -8.70 -4.86 18.56
N PHE A 19 -9.13 -4.04 17.60
CA PHE A 19 -8.87 -4.25 16.17
C PHE A 19 -7.69 -3.44 15.62
N ARG A 20 -7.07 -2.58 16.44
CA ARG A 20 -5.98 -1.71 15.97
C ARG A 20 -4.68 -2.49 15.78
N ASP A 21 -4.43 -3.52 16.59
CA ASP A 21 -3.29 -4.41 16.42
C ASP A 21 -3.69 -5.60 15.52
N PRO A 22 -3.08 -5.77 14.33
CA PRO A 22 -3.36 -6.90 13.45
C PRO A 22 -3.01 -8.27 14.06
N ALA A 23 -2.20 -8.31 15.12
CA ALA A 23 -1.84 -9.53 15.85
C ALA A 23 -2.75 -9.79 17.07
N SER A 24 -3.79 -8.98 17.29
CA SER A 24 -4.65 -9.15 18.45
C SER A 24 -5.50 -10.43 18.35
N PRO A 25 -5.87 -11.04 19.50
CA PRO A 25 -6.82 -12.16 19.51
C PRO A 25 -8.19 -11.81 18.93
N ALA A 26 -8.61 -10.54 19.01
CA ALA A 26 -9.89 -10.07 18.48
C ALA A 26 -9.89 -10.08 16.94
N VAL A 27 -8.78 -9.68 16.30
CA VAL A 27 -8.62 -9.77 14.84
C VAL A 27 -8.62 -11.23 14.37
N GLU A 28 -7.95 -12.12 15.10
CA GLU A 28 -7.96 -13.55 14.79
C GLU A 28 -9.38 -14.14 14.92
N ALA A 29 -10.08 -13.83 16.01
CA ALA A 29 -11.46 -14.26 16.21
C ALA A 29 -12.38 -13.73 15.10
N PHE A 30 -12.27 -12.44 14.77
CA PHE A 30 -13.01 -11.83 13.67
C PHE A 30 -12.78 -12.56 12.35
N ALA A 31 -11.51 -12.86 12.01
CA ALA A 31 -11.17 -13.56 10.78
C ALA A 31 -11.75 -14.99 10.74
N ARG A 32 -11.82 -15.69 11.88
CA ARG A 32 -12.47 -17.01 11.97
C ARG A 32 -13.99 -16.90 11.81
N ASP A 33 -14.61 -15.94 12.50
CA ASP A 33 -16.06 -15.75 12.48
C ASP A 33 -16.57 -15.25 11.11
N HIS A 34 -15.70 -14.62 10.32
CA HIS A 34 -15.98 -14.06 9.00
C HIS A 34 -15.16 -14.75 7.89
N ALA A 35 -14.85 -16.05 8.07
CA ALA A 35 -13.96 -16.78 7.17
C ALA A 35 -14.38 -16.74 5.70
N ASP A 36 -15.68 -16.77 5.41
CA ASP A 36 -16.21 -16.69 4.04
C ASP A 36 -15.97 -15.31 3.41
N GLU A 37 -16.14 -14.22 4.17
CA GLU A 37 -15.89 -12.85 3.69
C GLU A 37 -14.39 -12.63 3.44
N VAL A 38 -13.53 -13.09 4.35
CA VAL A 38 -12.07 -13.06 4.18
C VAL A 38 -11.66 -13.88 2.95
N SER A 39 -12.22 -15.09 2.79
CA SER A 39 -11.93 -15.97 1.65
C SER A 39 -12.41 -15.38 0.33
N TYR A 40 -13.56 -14.69 0.32
CA TYR A 40 -14.06 -13.97 -0.85
C TYR A 40 -13.07 -12.89 -1.31
N HIS A 41 -12.58 -12.06 -0.39
CA HIS A 41 -11.59 -11.03 -0.72
C HIS A 41 -10.25 -11.64 -1.17
N ALA A 42 -9.78 -12.71 -0.52
CA ALA A 42 -8.58 -13.43 -0.92
C ALA A 42 -8.71 -14.05 -2.32
N PHE A 43 -9.88 -14.63 -2.63
CA PHE A 43 -10.19 -15.16 -3.96
C PHE A 43 -10.19 -14.05 -5.03
N GLY A 44 -10.73 -12.88 -4.72
CA GLY A 44 -10.67 -11.72 -5.60
C GLY A 44 -9.23 -11.30 -5.92
N GLN A 45 -8.36 -11.21 -4.91
CA GLN A 45 -6.93 -10.92 -5.10
C GLN A 45 -6.24 -12.00 -5.94
N TRP A 46 -6.56 -13.28 -5.72
CA TRP A 46 -6.05 -14.37 -6.53
C TRP A 46 -6.47 -14.28 -8.01
N LEU A 47 -7.73 -13.94 -8.30
CA LEU A 47 -8.19 -13.72 -9.66
C LEU A 47 -7.45 -12.56 -10.34
N MET A 48 -7.23 -11.46 -9.63
CA MET A 48 -6.47 -10.31 -10.14
C MET A 48 -5.02 -10.69 -10.48
N ALA A 49 -4.34 -11.42 -9.59
CA ALA A 49 -2.99 -11.91 -9.84
C ALA A 49 -2.91 -12.78 -11.09
N ARG A 50 -3.86 -13.73 -11.25
CA ARG A 50 -3.95 -14.57 -12.47
C ARG A 50 -4.26 -13.77 -13.73
N GLY A 51 -5.07 -12.73 -13.62
CA GLY A 51 -5.35 -11.81 -14.73
C GLY A 51 -4.09 -11.11 -15.20
N LEU A 52 -3.32 -10.54 -14.27
CA LEU A 52 -2.04 -9.88 -14.56
C LEU A 52 -1.00 -10.84 -15.14
N GLU A 53 -0.88 -12.04 -14.57
CA GLU A 53 0.01 -13.08 -15.09
C GLU A 53 -0.30 -13.40 -16.56
N ARG A 54 -1.56 -13.65 -16.88
CA ARG A 54 -2.00 -13.94 -18.26
C ARG A 54 -1.73 -12.76 -19.20
N ALA A 55 -1.99 -11.53 -18.76
CA ALA A 55 -1.72 -10.34 -19.55
C ALA A 55 -0.22 -10.20 -19.86
N GLN A 56 0.64 -10.44 -18.88
CA GLN A 56 2.10 -10.41 -19.06
C GLN A 56 2.60 -11.50 -20.00
N VAL A 57 2.08 -12.73 -19.87
CA VAL A 57 2.39 -13.83 -20.79
C VAL A 57 1.97 -13.46 -22.21
N ALA A 58 0.74 -12.98 -22.40
CA ALA A 58 0.24 -12.58 -23.71
C ALA A 58 1.08 -11.46 -24.35
N ALA A 59 1.43 -10.44 -23.57
CA ALA A 59 2.28 -9.34 -24.03
C ALA A 59 3.65 -9.84 -24.52
N ARG A 60 4.30 -10.72 -23.76
CA ARG A 60 5.59 -11.31 -24.15
C ARG A 60 5.48 -12.25 -25.35
N SER A 61 4.44 -13.08 -25.40
CA SER A 61 4.17 -13.97 -26.54
C SER A 61 3.89 -13.22 -27.84
N ALA A 62 3.36 -11.99 -27.75
CA ALA A 62 3.18 -11.09 -28.90
C ALA A 62 4.49 -10.38 -29.33
N GLY A 63 5.63 -10.69 -28.72
CA GLY A 63 6.94 -10.15 -29.10
C GLY A 63 7.41 -8.96 -28.28
N MET A 64 6.67 -8.51 -27.25
CA MET A 64 7.13 -7.44 -26.37
C MET A 64 8.27 -7.95 -25.46
N ARG A 65 9.46 -7.37 -25.59
CA ARG A 65 10.66 -7.77 -24.81
C ARG A 65 10.48 -7.63 -23.29
N ILE A 66 9.79 -6.57 -22.86
CA ILE A 66 9.53 -6.26 -21.46
C ILE A 66 8.12 -6.73 -21.07
N GLY A 67 7.13 -6.51 -21.93
CA GLY A 67 5.72 -6.74 -21.62
C GLY A 67 5.14 -5.54 -20.88
N LEU A 68 4.41 -5.80 -19.79
CA LEU A 68 3.80 -4.78 -18.94
C LEU A 68 4.86 -4.03 -18.11
N ILE A 69 4.60 -2.75 -17.90
CA ILE A 69 5.33 -1.89 -16.96
C ILE A 69 4.35 -1.47 -15.87
N SER A 70 4.60 -1.87 -14.63
CA SER A 70 3.81 -1.41 -13.49
C SER A 70 4.16 0.02 -13.10
N ASP A 71 3.25 0.70 -12.41
CA ASP A 71 3.48 2.04 -11.88
C ASP A 71 3.32 2.02 -10.35
N LEU A 72 4.43 2.25 -9.66
CA LEU A 72 4.48 2.27 -8.21
C LEU A 72 4.26 3.70 -7.73
N ALA A 73 3.13 3.92 -7.06
CA ALA A 73 2.80 5.18 -6.41
C ALA A 73 3.82 5.57 -5.32
N VAL A 74 3.94 6.86 -5.05
CA VAL A 74 4.91 7.41 -4.08
C VAL A 74 4.65 6.99 -2.62
N GLY A 75 3.41 6.64 -2.29
CA GLY A 75 2.99 6.30 -0.93
C GLY A 75 1.69 5.51 -0.90
N ALA A 76 1.21 5.24 0.31
CA ALA A 76 -0.02 4.50 0.56
C ALA A 76 -0.93 5.28 1.52
N ASP A 77 -2.22 4.98 1.53
CA ASP A 77 -3.15 5.54 2.50
C ASP A 77 -2.73 5.15 3.94
N GLY A 78 -2.57 6.15 4.81
CA GLY A 78 -2.24 5.97 6.24
C GLY A 78 -3.30 5.19 7.01
N GLY A 79 -4.55 5.23 6.56
CA GLY A 79 -5.66 4.42 7.07
C GLY A 79 -5.79 3.06 6.38
N GLY A 80 -4.96 2.77 5.38
CA GLY A 80 -5.04 1.56 4.57
C GLY A 80 -4.45 0.30 5.23
N SER A 81 -4.65 -0.84 4.58
CA SER A 81 -4.22 -2.16 5.09
C SER A 81 -2.70 -2.30 5.22
N GLN A 82 -1.90 -1.64 4.38
CA GLN A 82 -0.44 -1.64 4.51
C GLN A 82 0.01 -0.90 5.76
N ALA A 83 -0.55 0.29 6.02
CA ALA A 83 -0.27 1.05 7.22
C ALA A 83 -0.70 0.29 8.48
N TRP A 84 -1.88 -0.33 8.47
CA TRP A 84 -2.39 -1.15 9.57
C TRP A 84 -1.54 -2.40 9.84
N SER A 85 -1.04 -3.08 8.80
CA SER A 85 -0.27 -4.33 8.93
C SER A 85 1.24 -4.15 9.11
N ARG A 86 1.76 -2.93 8.87
CA ARG A 86 3.18 -2.58 8.95
C ARG A 86 3.37 -1.27 9.72
N GLN A 87 2.69 -1.13 10.86
CA GLN A 87 2.60 0.12 11.63
C GLN A 87 3.98 0.71 12.01
N ALA A 88 4.97 -0.13 12.29
CA ALA A 88 6.32 0.31 12.63
C ALA A 88 7.16 0.74 11.42
N GLU A 89 6.75 0.39 10.19
CA GLU A 89 7.49 0.64 8.96
C GLU A 89 6.92 1.83 8.16
N LEU A 90 5.75 2.36 8.53
CA LEU A 90 5.09 3.52 7.90
C LEU A 90 4.89 4.69 8.89
N LEU A 91 4.83 5.90 8.35
CA LEU A 91 4.48 7.13 9.07
C LEU A 91 2.99 7.43 8.87
N ALA A 92 2.11 6.58 9.41
CA ALA A 92 0.67 6.59 9.12
C ALA A 92 -0.05 7.90 9.49
N SER A 93 0.45 8.64 10.49
CA SER A 93 -0.14 9.91 10.94
C SER A 93 0.39 11.13 10.20
N LEU A 94 1.37 10.96 9.29
CA LEU A 94 1.94 12.04 8.49
C LEU A 94 1.47 11.93 7.04
N SER A 95 1.44 13.09 6.38
CA SER A 95 1.16 13.16 4.95
C SER A 95 2.38 13.57 4.16
N VAL A 96 2.51 13.02 2.96
CA VAL A 96 3.55 13.36 2.00
C VAL A 96 3.02 14.42 1.03
N GLY A 97 3.93 15.25 0.54
CA GLY A 97 3.58 16.30 -0.39
C GLY A 97 4.74 16.83 -1.19
N ALA A 98 4.56 18.06 -1.66
CA ALA A 98 5.60 18.89 -2.23
C ALA A 98 5.64 20.25 -1.51
N PRO A 99 6.83 20.82 -1.28
CA PRO A 99 6.93 22.17 -0.73
C PRO A 99 6.37 23.20 -1.73
N PRO A 100 6.07 24.42 -1.27
CA PRO A 100 5.86 25.57 -2.15
C PRO A 100 6.94 25.72 -3.23
N ASP A 101 6.50 26.02 -4.45
CA ASP A 101 7.38 26.35 -5.57
C ASP A 101 6.83 27.52 -6.41
N VAL A 102 7.53 27.86 -7.50
CA VAL A 102 7.20 29.00 -8.36
C VAL A 102 5.86 28.85 -9.08
N MET A 103 5.42 27.61 -9.33
CA MET A 103 4.17 27.28 -10.01
C MET A 103 3.03 27.09 -9.02
N ASN A 104 3.31 26.53 -7.84
CA ASN A 104 2.35 26.35 -6.76
C ASN A 104 2.93 26.84 -5.42
N ARG A 105 2.54 28.06 -5.04
CA ARG A 105 3.03 28.75 -3.84
C ARG A 105 2.52 28.16 -2.52
N ASP A 106 1.46 27.36 -2.55
CA ASP A 106 0.92 26.73 -1.35
C ASP A 106 1.51 25.33 -1.11
N GLY A 107 2.28 24.82 -2.07
CA GLY A 107 2.75 23.44 -2.07
C GLY A 107 1.60 22.47 -2.30
N GLN A 108 1.83 21.19 -2.00
CA GLN A 108 0.84 20.14 -2.21
C GLN A 108 0.82 19.20 -1.03
N ASN A 109 -0.38 18.83 -0.59
CA ASN A 109 -0.61 17.71 0.32
C ASN A 109 -1.30 16.60 -0.46
N TRP A 110 -0.65 15.45 -0.58
CA TRP A 110 -1.15 14.33 -1.39
C TRP A 110 -2.05 13.37 -0.62
N GLY A 111 -2.22 13.57 0.70
CA GLY A 111 -3.09 12.74 1.52
C GLY A 111 -2.66 11.28 1.65
N ILE A 112 -1.37 11.00 1.47
CA ILE A 112 -0.78 9.66 1.53
C ILE A 112 0.40 9.64 2.48
N SER A 113 0.63 8.52 3.13
CA SER A 113 1.74 8.29 4.04
C SER A 113 2.97 7.75 3.32
N ALA A 114 4.12 7.94 3.97
CA ALA A 114 5.42 7.40 3.54
C ALA A 114 5.90 6.29 4.45
N PHE A 115 6.89 5.53 3.96
CA PHE A 115 7.69 4.67 4.81
C PHE A 115 8.48 5.47 5.85
N SER A 116 8.61 4.92 7.06
CA SER A 116 9.53 5.41 8.08
C SER A 116 10.96 4.97 7.73
N PRO A 117 11.92 5.89 7.49
CA PRO A 117 13.30 5.50 7.19
C PRO A 117 13.97 4.72 8.34
N TRP A 118 13.60 5.04 9.59
CA TRP A 118 14.07 4.33 10.78
C TRP A 118 13.39 2.98 10.92
N GLY A 119 12.07 2.94 10.75
CA GLY A 119 11.27 1.72 10.80
C GLY A 119 11.73 0.68 9.78
N LEU A 120 11.93 1.11 8.53
CA LEU A 120 12.48 0.25 7.48
C LEU A 120 13.86 -0.31 7.86
N ARG A 121 14.78 0.53 8.36
CA ARG A 121 16.11 0.04 8.76
C ARG A 121 16.03 -1.00 9.88
N GLN A 122 15.19 -0.78 10.89
CA GLN A 122 15.01 -1.70 12.00
C GLN A 122 14.41 -3.05 11.57
N HIS A 123 13.58 -3.06 10.53
CA HIS A 123 12.89 -4.25 10.03
C HIS A 123 13.52 -4.84 8.75
N GLY A 124 14.76 -4.45 8.43
CA GLY A 124 15.47 -4.99 7.26
C GLY A 124 14.82 -4.66 5.92
N PHE A 125 14.16 -3.49 5.83
CA PHE A 125 13.45 -2.99 4.66
C PHE A 125 12.31 -3.90 4.17
N ARG A 126 11.78 -4.76 5.05
CA ARG A 126 10.82 -5.80 4.68
C ARG A 126 9.61 -5.26 3.91
N ALA A 127 8.89 -4.27 4.43
CA ALA A 127 7.70 -3.75 3.77
C ALA A 127 7.99 -3.18 2.37
N TYR A 128 9.15 -2.52 2.21
CA TYR A 128 9.59 -1.99 0.91
C TYR A 128 9.93 -3.11 -0.07
N ILE A 129 10.65 -4.15 0.38
CA ILE A 129 10.99 -5.31 -0.45
C ILE A 129 9.74 -6.10 -0.86
N GLU A 130 8.80 -6.31 0.06
CA GLU A 130 7.52 -6.98 -0.21
C GLU A 130 6.74 -6.23 -1.31
N MET A 131 6.66 -4.90 -1.20
CA MET A 131 6.01 -4.04 -2.18
C MET A 131 6.67 -4.11 -3.57
N LEU A 132 8.01 -4.07 -3.63
CA LEU A 132 8.73 -4.22 -4.90
C LEU A 132 8.51 -5.59 -5.55
N ARG A 133 8.54 -6.66 -4.75
CA ARG A 133 8.27 -8.03 -5.23
C ARG A 133 6.86 -8.14 -5.80
N ALA A 134 5.86 -7.59 -5.11
CA ALA A 134 4.47 -7.61 -5.56
C ALA A 134 4.30 -6.87 -6.90
N ASN A 135 4.88 -5.68 -7.04
CA ASN A 135 4.75 -4.87 -8.27
C ASN A 135 5.54 -5.44 -9.47
N LEU A 136 6.51 -6.33 -9.24
CA LEU A 136 7.27 -7.02 -10.30
C LEU A 136 6.78 -8.43 -10.58
N ALA A 137 5.92 -9.01 -9.73
CA ALA A 137 5.52 -10.42 -9.83
C ALA A 137 4.92 -10.79 -11.21
N HIS A 138 4.23 -9.84 -11.84
CA HIS A 138 3.54 -10.03 -13.13
C HIS A 138 3.84 -8.89 -14.13
N ALA A 139 4.99 -8.24 -14.02
CA ALA A 139 5.42 -7.17 -14.93
C ALA A 139 6.89 -7.35 -15.31
N GLY A 140 7.29 -6.83 -16.47
CA GLY A 140 8.69 -6.87 -16.89
C GLY A 140 9.48 -5.61 -16.53
N GLY A 141 8.80 -4.56 -16.10
CA GLY A 141 9.40 -3.32 -15.64
C GLY A 141 8.50 -2.61 -14.63
N MET A 142 9.05 -1.60 -13.98
CA MET A 142 8.34 -0.76 -13.01
C MET A 142 8.78 0.69 -13.18
N ARG A 143 7.81 1.60 -13.23
CA ARG A 143 8.00 3.03 -13.00
C ARG A 143 7.89 3.29 -11.50
N ILE A 144 8.85 4.00 -10.93
CA ILE A 144 8.78 4.49 -9.55
C ILE A 144 8.38 5.95 -9.61
N ASP A 145 7.15 6.25 -9.20
CA ASP A 145 6.68 7.62 -9.14
C ASP A 145 7.44 8.40 -8.08
N HIS A 146 7.73 9.67 -8.39
CA HIS A 146 8.50 10.55 -7.51
C HIS A 146 9.79 9.90 -6.95
N VAL A 147 10.64 9.34 -7.82
CA VAL A 147 11.88 8.59 -7.43
C VAL A 147 12.81 9.34 -6.47
N LEU A 148 12.71 10.68 -6.40
CA LEU A 148 13.39 11.51 -5.39
C LEU A 148 13.05 11.08 -3.96
N GLY A 149 11.89 10.46 -3.74
CA GLY A 149 11.44 9.89 -2.48
C GLY A 149 12.40 8.87 -1.88
N LEU A 150 13.22 8.20 -2.70
CA LEU A 150 14.28 7.29 -2.22
C LEU A 150 15.42 8.04 -1.52
N LYS A 151 15.56 9.35 -1.77
CA LYS A 151 16.54 10.23 -1.14
C LYS A 151 15.90 11.14 -0.10
N ARG A 152 14.76 11.74 -0.41
CA ARG A 152 14.04 12.68 0.46
C ARG A 152 12.58 12.79 0.07
N LEU A 153 11.70 12.99 1.06
CA LEU A 153 10.31 13.37 0.87
C LEU A 153 10.01 14.64 1.67
N TRP A 154 9.02 15.39 1.20
CA TRP A 154 8.42 16.48 1.97
C TRP A 154 7.27 15.90 2.80
N VAL A 155 7.39 15.99 4.11
CA VAL A 155 6.41 15.46 5.07
C VAL A 155 5.76 16.61 5.83
N MET A 156 4.47 16.47 6.11
CA MET A 156 3.63 17.43 6.83
C MET A 156 2.87 16.72 7.95
#